data_AF-A0A374W7W6-F1
#
_entry.id   AF-A0A374W7W6-F1
#
_cell.length_a   1.000
_cell.length_b   1.000
_cell.length_c   1.000
_cell.angle_alpha   90.00
_cell.angle_beta   90.00
_cell.angle_gamma   90.00
#
_symmetry.space_group_name_H-M   'P 1'
#
loop_
_entity.id
_entity.type
_entity.pdbx_description
1 polymer ?
#
loop_
_entity_poly.entity_id
_entity_poly.type
_entity_poly.pdbx_seq_one_letter_code
_entity_poly.pdbx_strand_id
1 'polypeptide(L)'
;MEVSLKRYKLITMDWIDEYIEKLGLEGYCDFENRVNKALDQLRPGKCYDIATDVKEEDQELFIKICCCYINQHPEYEMSDDYCRIYNRSDRL
;
A
#
# COMPACT_ATOMS: atom_id res chain seq x y z
N MET A 1 0.65 -22.51 5.35
CA MET A 1 1.13 -21.78 4.16
C MET A 1 1.43 -20.38 4.63
N GLU A 2 2.67 -19.93 4.46
CA GLU A 2 3.05 -18.55 4.76
C GLU A 2 2.38 -17.66 3.69
N VAL A 3 1.52 -16.73 4.12
CA VAL A 3 0.83 -15.84 3.19
C VAL A 3 1.86 -14.84 2.68
N SER A 4 2.04 -14.78 1.36
CA SER A 4 2.86 -13.77 0.71
C SER A 4 2.04 -13.02 -0.32
N LEU A 5 2.10 -11.69 -0.27
CA LEU A 5 1.41 -10.77 -1.17
C LEU A 5 2.33 -10.21 -2.26
N LYS A 6 3.57 -10.72 -2.35
CA LYS A 6 4.60 -10.26 -3.30
C LYS A 6 4.17 -10.24 -4.77
N ARG A 7 3.20 -11.08 -5.14
CA ARG A 7 2.56 -11.09 -6.48
C ARG A 7 1.92 -9.75 -6.86
N TYR A 8 1.54 -8.93 -5.88
CA TYR A 8 0.93 -7.62 -6.07
C TYR A 8 1.94 -6.47 -6.14
N LYS A 9 3.24 -6.77 -6.06
CA LYS A 9 4.29 -5.76 -6.22
C LYS A 9 4.07 -4.96 -7.51
N LEU A 10 4.21 -3.64 -7.41
CA LEU A 10 4.15 -2.73 -8.55
C LEU A 10 5.21 -3.10 -9.61
N ILE A 11 4.75 -3.42 -10.82
CA ILE A 11 5.62 -3.73 -11.98
C ILE A 11 5.54 -2.62 -13.04
N THR A 12 4.33 -2.13 -13.34
CA THR A 12 4.06 -1.00 -14.25
C THR A 12 2.98 -0.09 -13.66
N MET A 13 2.64 1.03 -14.32
CA MET A 13 1.59 1.97 -13.88
C MET A 13 0.23 1.73 -14.56
N ASP A 14 0.13 0.76 -15.47
CA ASP A 14 -1.07 0.52 -16.29
C ASP A 14 -2.30 0.12 -15.47
N TRP A 15 -2.07 -0.38 -14.25
CA TRP A 15 -3.15 -0.72 -13.30
C TRP A 15 -3.99 0.48 -12.89
N ILE A 16 -3.46 1.73 -12.96
CA ILE A 16 -4.22 2.91 -12.54
C ILE A 16 -5.48 3.04 -13.39
N ASP A 17 -5.32 2.97 -14.71
CA ASP A 17 -6.43 3.04 -15.65
C ASP A 17 -7.43 1.90 -15.41
N GLU A 18 -6.95 0.67 -15.18
CA GLU A 18 -7.81 -0.47 -14.86
C GLU A 18 -8.66 -0.25 -13.59
N TYR A 19 -8.08 0.33 -12.53
CA TYR A 19 -8.81 0.56 -11.28
C TYR A 19 -9.72 1.79 -11.36
N ILE A 20 -9.36 2.82 -12.14
CA ILE A 20 -10.24 3.94 -12.45
C ILE A 20 -11.45 3.44 -13.25
N GLU A 21 -11.27 2.55 -14.23
CA GLU A 21 -12.38 1.95 -14.98
C GLU A 21 -13.30 1.10 -14.08
N LYS A 22 -12.73 0.34 -13.14
CA LYS A 22 -13.49 -0.54 -12.24
C LYS A 22 -14.25 0.22 -11.14
N LEU A 23 -13.63 1.22 -10.53
CA LEU A 23 -14.15 1.92 -9.36
C LEU A 23 -14.79 3.29 -9.69
N GLY A 24 -14.49 3.83 -10.86
CA GLY A 24 -14.66 5.25 -11.16
C GLY A 24 -13.54 6.11 -10.57
N LEU A 25 -13.32 7.28 -11.16
CA LEU A 25 -12.28 8.22 -10.72
C LEU A 25 -12.44 8.62 -9.24
N GLU A 26 -13.67 8.96 -8.83
CA GLU A 26 -13.95 9.33 -7.43
C GLU A 26 -13.67 8.17 -6.47
N GLY A 27 -14.10 6.94 -6.82
CA GLY A 27 -13.87 5.76 -5.99
C GLY A 27 -12.39 5.41 -5.85
N TYR A 28 -11.63 5.55 -6.95
CA TYR A 28 -10.17 5.41 -6.93
C TYR A 28 -9.53 6.46 -6.01
N CYS A 29 -9.83 7.75 -6.22
CA CYS A 29 -9.27 8.84 -5.41
C CYS A 29 -9.61 8.70 -3.94
N ASP A 30 -10.84 8.30 -3.61
CA ASP A 30 -11.26 8.05 -2.23
C ASP A 30 -10.47 6.90 -1.60
N PHE A 31 -10.22 5.82 -2.36
CA PHE A 31 -9.41 4.72 -1.88
C PHE A 31 -7.96 5.16 -1.63
N GLU A 32 -7.34 5.80 -2.62
CA GLU A 32 -5.98 6.34 -2.54
C GLU A 32 -5.81 7.28 -1.34
N ASN A 33 -6.73 8.22 -1.15
CA ASN A 33 -6.72 9.15 -0.03
C ASN A 33 -6.81 8.45 1.33
N ARG A 34 -7.58 7.35 1.43
CA ARG A 34 -7.66 6.58 2.68
C ARG A 34 -6.37 5.84 2.99
N VAL A 35 -5.73 5.23 1.97
CA VAL A 35 -4.43 4.56 2.14
C VAL A 35 -3.39 5.58 2.59
N ASN A 36 -3.24 6.69 1.88
CA ASN A 36 -2.27 7.73 2.22
C ASN A 36 -2.48 8.25 3.64
N LYS A 37 -3.72 8.57 4.04
CA LYS A 37 -4.03 8.99 5.42
C LYS A 37 -3.69 7.94 6.48
N ALA A 38 -3.87 6.65 6.17
CA ALA A 38 -3.49 5.58 7.09
C ALA A 38 -1.97 5.50 7.26
N LEU A 39 -1.21 5.70 6.17
CA LEU A 39 0.25 5.74 6.20
C LEU A 39 0.78 6.97 6.92
N ASP A 40 0.21 8.15 6.69
CA ASP A 40 0.56 9.40 7.40
C ASP A 40 0.40 9.27 8.92
N GLN A 41 -0.58 8.48 9.37
CA GLN A 41 -0.87 8.25 10.79
C GLN A 41 -0.04 7.12 11.40
N LEU A 42 0.69 6.36 10.59
CA LEU A 42 1.52 5.27 11.06
C LEU A 42 2.72 5.83 11.84
N ARG A 43 2.73 5.63 13.15
CA ARG A 43 3.78 6.17 14.03
C ARG A 43 5.17 5.57 13.69
N PRO A 44 6.26 6.33 13.90
CA PRO A 44 7.61 5.81 13.74
C PRO A 44 7.85 4.52 14.53
N GLY A 45 8.56 3.57 13.93
CA GLY A 45 8.84 2.26 14.50
C GLY A 45 7.64 1.30 14.55
N LYS A 46 6.49 1.66 13.96
CA LYS A 46 5.31 0.79 13.81
C LYS A 46 5.15 0.29 12.38
N CYS A 47 4.32 -0.74 12.22
CA CYS A 47 3.92 -1.28 10.94
C CYS A 47 2.41 -1.39 10.81
N TYR A 48 1.95 -1.38 9.56
CA TYR A 48 0.58 -1.72 9.19
C TYR A 48 0.57 -3.15 8.61
N ASP A 49 -0.31 -4.03 9.10
CA ASP A 49 -0.36 -5.44 8.67
C ASP A 49 -1.40 -5.61 7.56
N ILE A 50 -0.96 -5.53 6.31
CA ILE A 50 -1.81 -5.56 5.12
C ILE A 50 -2.52 -6.90 4.99
N ALA A 51 -1.81 -8.00 5.30
CA ALA A 51 -2.37 -9.35 5.17
C ALA A 51 -3.53 -9.61 6.13
N THR A 52 -3.56 -8.92 7.27
CA THR A 52 -4.58 -9.10 8.32
C THR A 52 -5.63 -7.99 8.33
N ASP A 53 -5.21 -6.74 8.11
CA ASP A 53 -6.05 -5.55 8.30
C ASP A 53 -6.75 -5.09 7.01
N VAL A 54 -6.32 -5.56 5.83
CA VAL A 54 -6.90 -5.22 4.52
C VAL A 54 -7.63 -6.43 3.95
N LYS A 55 -8.86 -6.20 3.47
CA LYS A 55 -9.66 -7.23 2.78
C LYS A 55 -8.92 -7.77 1.56
N GLU A 56 -9.04 -9.06 1.31
CA GLU A 56 -8.34 -9.73 0.22
C GLU A 56 -8.58 -9.07 -1.15
N GLU A 57 -9.81 -8.60 -1.44
CA GLU A 57 -10.12 -7.89 -2.68
C GLU A 57 -9.40 -6.54 -2.84
N ASP A 58 -9.03 -5.90 -1.73
CA ASP A 58 -8.44 -4.56 -1.68
C ASP A 58 -6.91 -4.59 -1.55
N GLN A 59 -6.33 -5.74 -1.15
CA GLN A 59 -4.90 -5.90 -0.88
C GLN A 59 -4.02 -5.51 -2.08
N GLU A 60 -4.43 -5.87 -3.30
CA GLU A 60 -3.67 -5.54 -4.50
C GLU A 60 -3.56 -4.02 -4.71
N LEU A 61 -4.69 -3.32 -4.69
CA LEU A 61 -4.73 -1.87 -4.88
C LEU A 61 -3.98 -1.16 -3.75
N PHE A 62 -4.19 -1.60 -2.51
CA PHE A 62 -3.50 -1.08 -1.34
C PHE A 62 -1.98 -1.17 -1.48
N ILE A 63 -1.46 -2.34 -1.86
CA ILE A 63 -0.02 -2.56 -2.06
C ILE A 63 0.54 -1.68 -3.17
N LYS A 64 -0.18 -1.54 -4.29
CA LYS A 64 0.28 -0.68 -5.40
C LYS A 64 0.37 0.78 -4.98
N ILE A 65 -0.62 1.28 -4.22
CA ILE A 65 -0.58 2.63 -3.65
C ILE A 65 0.57 2.77 -2.64
N CYS A 66 0.79 1.79 -1.76
CA CYS A 66 1.95 1.78 -0.85
C CYS A 66 3.27 1.89 -1.61
N CYS A 67 3.43 1.16 -2.73
CA CYS A 67 4.62 1.24 -3.57
C CYS A 67 4.81 2.65 -4.14
N CYS A 68 3.73 3.31 -4.59
CA CYS A 68 3.77 4.69 -5.06
C CYS A 68 4.13 5.67 -3.94
N TYR A 69 3.56 5.48 -2.75
CA TYR A 69 3.79 6.33 -1.58
C TYR A 69 5.26 6.30 -1.14
N ILE A 70 5.87 5.10 -1.06
CA ILE A 70 7.29 4.95 -0.66
C ILE A 70 8.25 5.69 -1.60
N ASN A 71 7.92 5.82 -2.89
CA ASN A 71 8.77 6.59 -3.82
C ASN A 71 8.85 8.09 -3.45
N GLN A 72 7.85 8.61 -2.74
CA GLN A 72 7.80 10.00 -2.25
C GLN A 72 8.23 10.10 -0.78
N HIS A 73 8.17 8.99 -0.03
CA HIS A 73 8.39 8.88 1.40
C HIS A 73 9.43 7.78 1.72
N PRO A 74 10.74 8.06 1.55
CA PRO A 74 11.81 7.07 1.69
C PRO A 74 11.96 6.51 3.12
N GLU A 75 11.32 7.12 4.11
CA GLU A 75 11.21 6.64 5.48
C GLU A 75 10.26 5.43 5.62
N TYR A 76 9.51 5.08 4.58
CA TYR A 76 8.64 3.91 4.57
C TYR A 76 9.26 2.75 3.80
N GLU A 77 8.99 1.52 4.25
CA GLU A 77 9.57 0.29 3.67
C GLU A 77 8.54 -0.84 3.68
N MET A 78 8.41 -1.57 2.56
CA MET A 78 7.63 -2.81 2.50
C MET A 78 8.45 -3.99 3.05
N SER A 79 7.79 -4.93 3.73
CA SER A 79 8.39 -6.24 3.97
C SER A 79 8.63 -7.02 2.66
N ASP A 80 9.57 -7.98 2.69
CA ASP A 80 9.93 -8.81 1.53
C ASP A 80 8.74 -9.62 0.95
N ASP A 81 7.79 -9.97 1.81
CA ASP A 81 6.56 -10.70 1.47
C ASP A 81 5.40 -9.77 1.10
N TYR A 82 5.58 -8.45 1.18
CA TYR A 82 4.58 -7.41 0.94
C TYR A 82 3.38 -7.45 1.90
N CYS A 83 3.47 -8.19 3.00
CA CYS A 83 2.39 -8.30 3.99
C CYS A 83 2.37 -7.12 4.97
N ARG A 84 3.45 -6.33 5.06
CA ARG A 84 3.57 -5.20 5.99
C ARG A 84 4.25 -4.01 5.35
N ILE A 85 3.89 -2.82 5.80
CA ILE A 85 4.61 -1.58 5.56
C ILE A 85 5.06 -0.99 6.89
N TYR A 86 6.32 -0.57 6.97
CA TYR A 86 6.95 -0.01 8.16
C TYR A 86 7.18 1.48 7.98
N ASN A 87 6.95 2.25 9.04
CA ASN A 87 7.51 3.60 9.17
C ASN A 87 8.85 3.50 9.92
N ARG A 88 9.95 3.83 9.24
CA ARG A 88 11.34 3.81 9.72
C ARG A 88 11.87 5.21 10.07
N SER A 89 11.02 6.22 10.24
CA SER A 89 11.46 7.58 10.61
C SER A 89 12.24 7.64 11.93
N ASP A 90 12.16 6.60 12.78
CA ASP A 90 12.95 6.46 14.01
C ASP A 90 14.45 6.16 13.76
N ARG A 91 14.81 5.83 12.51
CA ARG A 91 16.19 5.51 12.08
C ARG A 91 16.87 6.63 11.30
N LEU A 92 16.17 7.74 11.02
CA LEU A 92 16.69 8.95 10.38
C LEU A 92 17.16 9.95 11.43
#